data_AF-A0A402ACZ7-F1
#
_entry.id   AF-A0A402ACZ7-F1
#
_cell.length_a   1.000
_cell.length_b   1.000
_cell.length_c   1.000
_cell.angle_alpha   90.00
_cell.angle_beta   90.00
_cell.angle_gamma   90.00
#
_symmetry.space_group_name_H-M   'P 1'
#
loop_
_entity.id
_entity.type
_entity.pdbx_description
1 polymer ?
#
loop_
_entity_poly.entity_id
_entity_poly.type
_entity_poly.pdbx_seq_one_letter_code
_entity_poly.pdbx_strand_id
1 'polypeptide(L)'
;MAEKYLPVPVWNSSTAHWEAVDFRHGQRIVGWPAGFDPATLPVPEYSEGDRVQFVRDETCAREGVVRRVFLRGGVYGPVEGQEKAIQRWYLDPENITYIVTARGHDHTIKSWNILGRFVSLERISRVFPLSE
;
A
#
# COMPACT_ATOMS: atom_id res chain seq x y z
N MET A 1 -20.86 -15.13 -18.27
CA MET A 1 -20.49 -13.72 -18.03
C MET A 1 -18.99 -13.70 -17.77
N ALA A 2 -18.23 -12.84 -18.45
CA ALA A 2 -16.80 -12.73 -18.21
C ALA A 2 -16.55 -12.02 -16.87
N GLU A 3 -15.73 -12.62 -16.02
CA GLU A 3 -15.22 -11.97 -14.81
C GLU A 3 -14.43 -10.72 -15.20
N LYS A 4 -14.75 -9.60 -14.54
CA LYS A 4 -14.03 -8.34 -14.74
C LYS A 4 -12.95 -8.22 -13.67
N TYR A 5 -11.83 -7.63 -14.04
CA TYR A 5 -10.64 -7.54 -13.18
C TYR A 5 -10.17 -6.11 -13.09
N LEU A 6 -9.95 -5.64 -11.86
CA LEU A 6 -9.22 -4.42 -11.58
C LEU A 6 -7.75 -4.75 -11.28
N PRO A 7 -6.79 -4.03 -11.85
CA PRO A 7 -5.39 -4.19 -11.47
C PRO A 7 -5.18 -3.92 -9.98
N VAL A 8 -4.07 -4.36 -9.43
CA VAL A 8 -3.66 -4.07 -8.05
C VAL A 8 -2.78 -2.83 -8.09
N PRO A 9 -3.18 -1.69 -7.49
CA PRO A 9 -2.29 -0.55 -7.31
C PRO A 9 -1.14 -0.95 -6.39
N VAL A 10 0.10 -0.86 -6.87
CA VAL A 10 1.31 -1.08 -6.08
C VAL A 10 2.06 0.25 -5.99
N TRP A 11 2.46 0.63 -4.78
CA TRP A 11 3.15 1.90 -4.57
C TRP A 11 4.62 1.76 -5.01
N ASN A 12 5.04 2.61 -5.95
CA ASN A 12 6.44 2.78 -6.28
C ASN A 12 7.04 3.89 -5.42
N SER A 13 7.79 3.50 -4.39
CA SER A 13 8.39 4.45 -3.44
C SER A 13 9.48 5.34 -4.08
N SER A 14 10.05 4.93 -5.21
CA SER A 14 11.09 5.70 -5.91
C SER A 14 10.52 6.86 -6.70
N THR A 15 9.32 6.67 -7.27
CA THR A 15 8.63 7.72 -8.04
C THR A 15 7.53 8.41 -7.23
N ALA A 16 7.16 7.89 -6.06
CA ALA A 16 6.04 8.34 -5.24
C ALA A 16 4.70 8.32 -6.00
N HIS A 17 4.48 7.27 -6.79
CA HIS A 17 3.24 7.07 -7.56
C HIS A 17 2.74 5.63 -7.45
N TRP A 18 1.45 5.44 -7.70
CA TRP A 18 0.84 4.13 -7.86
C TRP A 18 1.08 3.57 -9.25
N GLU A 19 1.42 2.28 -9.32
CA GLU A 19 1.49 1.50 -10.56
C GLU A 19 0.36 0.47 -10.58
N ALA A 20 -0.38 0.41 -11.69
CA ALA A 20 -1.38 -0.64 -11.89
C ALA A 20 -0.69 -1.95 -12.26
N VAL A 21 -0.80 -2.97 -11.42
CA VAL A 21 -0.16 -4.26 -11.62
C VAL A 21 -1.21 -5.35 -11.79
N ASP A 22 -1.20 -6.06 -12.91
CA ASP A 22 -1.94 -7.32 -13.06
C ASP A 22 -1.08 -8.46 -12.54
N PHE A 23 -1.66 -9.30 -11.67
CA PHE A 23 -1.00 -10.47 -11.09
C PHE A 23 -1.49 -11.82 -11.68
N ARG A 24 -2.52 -11.82 -12.53
CA ARG A 24 -3.13 -13.07 -13.06
C ARG A 24 -2.18 -13.87 -13.95
N HIS A 25 -1.26 -13.19 -14.63
CA HIS A 25 -0.32 -13.78 -15.58
C HIS A 25 1.13 -13.45 -15.22
N GLY A 26 1.43 -13.46 -13.91
CA GLY A 26 2.67 -12.92 -13.34
C GLY A 26 2.55 -11.42 -13.05
N GLN A 27 3.59 -10.82 -12.47
CA GLN A 27 3.63 -9.40 -12.10
C GLN A 27 3.92 -8.55 -13.34
N ARG A 28 2.90 -7.85 -13.88
CA ARG A 28 3.05 -6.95 -15.03
C ARG A 28 2.41 -5.60 -14.77
N ILE A 29 3.13 -4.53 -15.07
CA ILE A 29 2.56 -3.18 -15.10
C ILE A 29 1.62 -3.09 -16.31
N VAL A 30 0.39 -2.63 -16.08
CA VAL A 30 -0.67 -2.47 -17.08
C VAL A 30 -1.23 -1.05 -17.05
N GLY A 31 -2.08 -0.72 -18.03
CA GLY A 31 -2.83 0.53 -18.01
C GLY A 31 -3.88 0.55 -16.90
N TRP A 32 -4.14 1.75 -16.38
CA TRP A 32 -5.29 2.00 -15.51
C TRP A 32 -6.61 1.75 -16.26
N PRO A 33 -7.71 1.44 -15.54
CA PRO A 33 -9.02 1.37 -16.16
C PRO A 33 -9.35 2.67 -16.91
N ALA A 34 -10.05 2.55 -18.04
CA ALA A 34 -10.34 3.72 -18.87
C ALA A 34 -11.08 4.81 -18.08
N GLY A 35 -10.59 6.06 -18.20
CA GLY A 35 -11.15 7.22 -17.50
C GLY A 35 -10.80 7.32 -16.01
N PHE A 36 -10.02 6.38 -15.45
CA PHE A 36 -9.56 6.47 -14.08
C PHE A 36 -8.31 7.35 -13.96
N ASP A 37 -8.35 8.33 -13.05
CA ASP A 37 -7.20 9.17 -12.71
C ASP A 37 -6.47 8.61 -11.48
N PRO A 38 -5.25 8.08 -11.61
CA PRO A 38 -4.50 7.54 -10.48
C PRO A 38 -4.09 8.62 -9.45
N ALA A 39 -4.12 9.90 -9.79
CA ALA A 39 -3.84 10.97 -8.83
C ALA A 39 -4.91 11.08 -7.72
N THR A 40 -6.09 10.50 -7.92
CA THR A 40 -7.14 10.45 -6.89
C THR A 40 -6.92 9.35 -5.84
N LEU A 41 -5.92 8.49 -6.04
CA LEU A 41 -5.61 7.44 -5.09
C LEU A 41 -5.00 8.01 -3.80
N PRO A 42 -5.32 7.44 -2.63
CA PRO A 42 -4.75 7.89 -1.38
C PRO A 42 -3.24 7.64 -1.36
N VAL A 43 -2.48 8.58 -0.78
CA VAL A 43 -1.04 8.43 -0.60
C VAL A 43 -0.79 7.59 0.66
N PRO A 44 0.06 6.55 0.60
CA PRO A 44 0.36 5.75 1.78
C PRO A 44 1.18 6.54 2.80
N GLU A 45 0.87 6.33 4.07
CA GLU A 45 1.56 7.00 5.18
C GLU A 45 2.99 6.47 5.37
N TYR A 46 3.19 5.18 5.07
CA TYR A 46 4.47 4.48 5.17
C TYR A 46 4.95 4.04 3.79
N SER A 47 6.26 4.03 3.58
CA SER A 47 6.88 3.64 2.30
C SER A 47 7.79 2.44 2.45
N GLU A 48 8.17 1.84 1.32
CA GLU A 48 9.15 0.74 1.32
C GLU A 48 10.45 1.18 2.03
N GLY A 49 10.95 0.32 2.92
CA GLY A 49 12.14 0.57 3.72
C GLY A 49 11.88 1.22 5.08
N ASP A 50 10.67 1.75 5.33
CA ASP A 50 10.34 2.29 6.65
C ASP A 50 10.36 1.18 7.71
N ARG A 51 11.07 1.43 8.81
CA ARG A 51 10.97 0.61 10.04
C ARG A 51 9.74 1.05 10.82
N VAL A 52 8.87 0.11 11.14
CA VAL A 52 7.59 0.38 11.77
C VAL A 52 7.35 -0.52 12.98
N GLN A 53 6.61 -0.01 13.95
CA GLN A 53 6.01 -0.82 15.00
C GLN A 53 4.55 -1.11 14.64
N PHE A 54 4.12 -2.35 14.75
CA PHE A 54 2.77 -2.77 14.36
C PHE A 54 2.19 -3.84 15.29
N VAL A 55 0.87 -3.98 15.28
CA VAL A 55 0.12 -5.02 16.00
C VAL A 55 -0.56 -5.93 14.99
N ARG A 56 -0.44 -7.25 15.17
CA ARG A 56 -1.08 -8.24 14.31
C ARG A 56 -2.30 -8.89 14.97
N ASP A 57 -2.13 -9.31 16.23
CA ASP A 57 -3.07 -10.19 16.94
C ASP A 57 -3.48 -9.59 18.30
N GLU A 58 -3.60 -8.25 18.38
CA GLU A 58 -4.02 -7.43 19.54
C GLU A 58 -3.18 -7.57 20.83
N THR A 59 -2.29 -8.56 20.91
CA THR A 59 -1.64 -8.97 22.16
C THR A 59 -0.17 -8.55 22.26
N CYS A 60 0.47 -8.19 21.14
CA CYS A 60 1.89 -7.82 21.16
C CYS A 60 2.26 -6.92 19.98
N ALA A 61 2.92 -5.79 20.29
CA ALA A 61 3.56 -4.94 19.31
C ALA A 61 4.86 -5.59 18.81
N ARG A 62 5.09 -5.55 17.50
CA ARG A 62 6.29 -6.05 16.84
C ARG A 62 6.93 -4.96 16.01
N GLU A 63 8.22 -5.12 15.78
CA GLU A 63 8.97 -4.28 14.84
C GLU A 63 9.18 -5.04 13.52
N GLY A 64 9.06 -4.32 12.41
CA GLY A 64 9.43 -4.83 11.10
C GLY A 64 9.75 -3.73 10.11
N VAL A 65 10.05 -4.12 8.88
CA VAL A 65 10.36 -3.22 7.76
C VAL A 65 9.27 -3.35 6.70
N VAL A 66 8.71 -2.23 6.26
CA VAL A 66 7.77 -2.21 5.13
C VAL A 66 8.51 -2.62 3.86
N ARG A 67 8.03 -3.66 3.17
CA ARG A 67 8.60 -4.18 1.92
C ARG A 67 7.77 -3.84 0.69
N ARG A 68 6.48 -3.62 0.87
CA ARG A 68 5.57 -3.33 -0.24
C ARG A 68 4.34 -2.64 0.29
N VAL A 69 3.75 -1.77 -0.51
CA VAL A 69 2.47 -1.14 -0.23
C VAL A 69 1.56 -1.29 -1.44
N PHE A 70 0.31 -1.66 -1.22
CA PHE A 70 -0.67 -1.87 -2.28
C PHE A 70 -2.09 -1.55 -1.82
N LEU A 71 -2.96 -1.22 -2.77
CA LEU A 71 -4.41 -1.23 -2.59
C LEU A 71 -4.98 -2.54 -3.10
N ARG A 72 -6.18 -2.88 -2.64
CA ARG A 72 -6.87 -4.08 -3.13
C ARG A 72 -7.22 -3.89 -4.60
N GLY A 73 -6.92 -4.91 -5.40
CA GLY A 73 -7.47 -5.09 -6.75
C GLY A 73 -8.11 -6.46 -6.86
N GLY A 74 -8.34 -6.92 -8.08
CA GLY A 74 -8.78 -8.29 -8.34
C GLY A 74 -10.10 -8.41 -9.09
N VAL A 75 -10.68 -9.61 -9.01
CA VAL A 75 -11.94 -9.95 -9.66
C VAL A 75 -13.10 -9.37 -8.86
N TYR A 76 -13.94 -8.58 -9.53
CA TYR A 76 -15.18 -8.05 -8.97
C TYR A 76 -16.40 -8.68 -9.65
N GLY A 77 -17.52 -8.70 -8.93
CA GLY A 77 -18.70 -9.45 -9.33
C GLY A 77 -19.32 -8.92 -10.64
N PRO A 78 -20.03 -9.78 -11.39
CA PRO A 78 -20.65 -9.38 -12.67
C PRO A 78 -21.72 -8.29 -12.52
N VAL A 79 -22.28 -8.14 -11.31
CA VAL A 79 -23.30 -7.14 -10.94
C VAL A 79 -22.67 -5.83 -10.44
N GLU A 80 -21.41 -5.86 -10.02
CA GLU A 80 -20.68 -4.66 -9.57
C GLU A 80 -20.09 -3.93 -10.78
N GLY A 81 -20.45 -2.66 -10.95
CA GLY A 81 -19.82 -1.80 -11.96
C GLY A 81 -18.37 -1.52 -11.62
N GLN A 82 -17.53 -1.28 -12.63
CA GLN A 82 -16.11 -0.95 -12.44
C GLN A 82 -15.93 0.25 -11.50
N GLU A 83 -16.76 1.28 -11.66
CA GLU A 83 -16.75 2.48 -10.80
C GLU A 83 -17.02 2.16 -9.33
N LYS A 84 -18.00 1.29 -9.05
CA LYS A 84 -18.31 0.86 -7.68
C LYS A 84 -17.15 0.06 -7.07
N ALA A 85 -16.54 -0.83 -7.85
CA ALA A 85 -15.38 -1.58 -7.41
C ALA A 85 -14.16 -0.66 -7.14
N ILE A 86 -13.94 0.36 -7.98
CA ILE A 86 -12.91 1.40 -7.77
C ILE A 86 -13.20 2.17 -6.47
N GLN A 87 -14.42 2.71 -6.29
CA GLN A 87 -14.78 3.43 -5.07
C GLN A 87 -14.52 2.59 -3.82
N ARG A 88 -14.94 1.33 -3.86
CA ARG A 88 -14.82 0.41 -2.73
C ARG A 88 -13.38 0.01 -2.41
N TRP A 89 -12.51 -0.15 -3.40
CA TRP A 89 -11.19 -0.75 -3.19
C TRP A 89 -10.02 0.22 -3.27
N TYR A 90 -10.14 1.28 -4.06
CA TYR A 90 -9.05 2.19 -4.36
C TYR A 90 -9.10 3.48 -3.57
N LEU A 91 -10.30 4.05 -3.38
CA LEU A 91 -10.42 5.44 -2.93
C LEU A 91 -10.45 5.60 -1.41
N ASP A 92 -10.70 4.52 -0.68
CA ASP A 92 -10.67 4.54 0.77
C ASP A 92 -9.23 4.28 1.27
N PRO A 93 -8.58 5.23 1.98
CA PRO A 93 -7.25 5.07 2.57
C PRO A 93 -7.14 3.86 3.50
N GLU A 94 -8.23 3.41 4.12
CA GLU A 94 -8.29 2.20 4.95
C GLU A 94 -8.01 0.92 4.14
N ASN A 95 -8.15 0.97 2.82
CA ASN A 95 -7.82 -0.16 1.97
C ASN A 95 -6.31 -0.34 1.75
N ILE A 96 -5.49 0.66 2.05
CA ILE A 96 -4.04 0.56 1.90
C ILE A 96 -3.53 -0.59 2.78
N THR A 97 -2.73 -1.44 2.16
CA THR A 97 -2.19 -2.64 2.77
C THR A 97 -0.68 -2.65 2.63
N TYR A 98 -0.01 -2.97 3.73
CA TYR A 98 1.44 -2.98 3.84
C TYR A 98 1.91 -4.43 4.02
N ILE A 99 2.91 -4.85 3.24
CA ILE A 99 3.70 -6.04 3.60
C ILE A 99 4.83 -5.58 4.48
N VAL A 100 4.87 -6.10 5.70
CA VAL A 100 5.91 -5.82 6.69
C VAL A 100 6.68 -7.10 6.96
N THR A 101 7.99 -7.11 6.74
CA THR A 101 8.85 -8.22 7.14
C THR A 101 9.28 -8.04 8.58
N ALA A 102 8.99 -9.02 9.42
CA ALA A 102 9.48 -9.09 10.80
C ALA A 102 10.02 -10.50 11.07
N ARG A 103 11.23 -10.59 11.66
CA ARG A 103 11.88 -11.87 11.99
C ARG A 103 11.94 -12.85 10.80
N GLY A 104 12.17 -12.33 9.59
CA GLY A 104 12.25 -13.14 8.37
C GLY A 104 10.91 -13.59 7.78
N HIS A 105 9.78 -13.11 8.30
CA HIS A 105 8.44 -13.44 7.81
C HIS A 105 7.69 -12.20 7.34
N ASP A 106 6.96 -12.34 6.23
CA ASP A 106 6.10 -11.29 5.69
C ASP A 106 4.73 -11.31 6.36
N HIS A 107 4.27 -10.11 6.72
CA HIS A 107 2.98 -9.89 7.34
C HIS A 107 2.17 -8.87 6.55
N THR A 108 0.92 -9.20 6.27
CA THR A 108 -0.04 -8.27 5.68
C THR A 108 -0.67 -7.44 6.79
N ILE A 109 -0.40 -6.14 6.80
CA ILE A 109 -0.77 -5.19 7.86
C ILE A 109 -1.60 -4.04 7.27
N LYS A 110 -2.63 -3.61 7.99
CA LYS A 110 -3.42 -2.42 7.66
C LYS A 110 -2.84 -1.18 8.31
N SER A 111 -3.10 0.00 7.74
CA SER A 111 -2.58 1.28 8.26
C SER A 111 -2.85 1.47 9.75
N TRP A 112 -4.10 1.25 10.19
CA TRP A 112 -4.51 1.38 11.60
C TRP A 112 -3.85 0.36 12.56
N ASN A 113 -3.22 -0.67 12.03
CA ASN A 113 -2.46 -1.64 12.81
C ASN A 113 -0.97 -1.25 12.94
N ILE A 114 -0.52 -0.18 12.29
CA ILE A 114 0.82 0.38 12.45
C ILE A 114 0.76 1.46 13.54
N LEU A 115 1.52 1.27 14.61
CA LEU A 115 1.55 2.17 15.78
C LEU A 115 2.44 3.39 15.56
N GLY A 116 3.42 3.28 14.65
CA GLY A 116 4.30 4.38 14.31
C GLY A 116 5.54 3.93 13.52
N ARG A 117 6.29 4.93 13.05
CA ARG A 117 7.57 4.74 12.36
C ARG A 117 8.73 4.98 13.32
N PHE A 118 9.81 4.20 13.18
CA PHE A 118 11.08 4.54 13.78
C PHE A 118 11.79 5.56 12.88
N VAL A 119 12.12 6.73 13.44
CA VAL A 119 12.96 7.73 12.78
C VAL A 119 14.38 7.62 13.32
N SER A 120 15.37 7.50 12.42
CA SER A 120 16.77 7.65 12.82
C SER A 120 17.09 9.13 13.02
N LEU A 121 18.02 9.44 13.93
CA LEU A 121 18.55 10.79 14.13
C LEU A 121 19.11 11.40 12.84
N GLU A 122 19.71 10.59 11.96
CA GLU A 122 20.16 11.03 10.62
C GLU A 122 19.01 11.50 9.71
N ARG A 123 17.81 10.92 9.85
CA ARG A 123 16.65 11.36 9.07
C ARG A 123 16.05 12.64 9.66
N ILE A 124 16.12 12.80 10.98
CA ILE A 124 15.72 14.03 11.68
C ILE A 124 16.64 15.19 11.31
N SER A 125 17.96 14.99 11.27
CA SER A 125 18.94 16.04 10.94
C SER A 125 18.87 16.54 9.49
N ARG A 126 18.26 15.76 8.58
CA ARG A 126 17.97 16.20 7.20
C ARG A 126 16.73 17.10 7.09
N VAL A 127 15.81 17.00 8.04
CA VAL A 127 14.56 17.78 8.06
C VAL A 127 14.72 19.02 8.95
N PHE A 128 15.48 18.90 10.03
CA PHE A 128 15.86 19.98 10.91
C PHE A 128 17.39 20.08 10.93
N PRO A 129 18.00 21.04 10.20
CA PRO A 129 19.40 21.34 10.44
C PRO A 129 19.52 21.74 11.91
N LEU A 130 20.28 20.97 12.69
CA LEU A 130 20.63 21.31 14.05
C LEU A 130 21.48 22.58 13.98
N SER A 131 20.87 23.73 14.26
CA SER A 131 21.62 24.95 14.49
C SER A 131 22.44 24.76 15.76
N GLU A 132 23.76 24.87 15.63
CA GLU A 132 24.71 24.99 16.76
C GLU A 132 24.45 26.26 17.58
#